data_AF-A0AAN8CQH6-F1
#
_entry.id   AF-A0AAN8CQH6-F1
#
_cell.length_a   1.000
_cell.length_b   1.000
_cell.length_c   1.000
_cell.angle_alpha   90.00
_cell.angle_beta   90.00
_cell.angle_gamma   90.00
#
_symmetry.space_group_name_H-M   'P 1'
#
loop_
_entity.id
_entity.type
_entity.pdbx_description
1 polymer ?
#
loop_
_entity_poly.entity_id
_entity_poly.type
_entity_poly.pdbx_seq_one_letter_code
_entity_poly.pdbx_strand_id
1 'polypeptide(L)'
;MHIGVGADPHISLALPPDAKLERERADEPSFRHLDSDEMTIRIGRSGPLSDKSDNGDVYQRRRGAHTASSDGQDTGSKQQEGVGQTGSSWRRIVLLILAITIHNIPEGLAVGVAFGAIGKTSSASFESARNLAIGIGIQNFPEGLAVSLPLRGSGMSTWKSFWYGQLSGMVEPIAGVLGALAVVLAEPLLPYALAFAAGAMVYVVVDDIIPEAQVSGNGKLASWTSIVGFVVMMSLDVGLG
;
A
#
# COMPACT_ATOMS: atom_id res chain seq x y z
N MET A 1 2.30 -8.35 75.73
CA MET A 1 1.11 -8.01 74.94
C MET A 1 1.23 -6.53 74.55
N HIS A 2 1.82 -6.24 73.40
CA HIS A 2 2.19 -4.88 72.98
C HIS A 2 2.18 -4.73 71.45
N ILE A 3 1.48 -3.67 71.00
CA ILE A 3 1.74 -2.76 69.88
C ILE A 3 1.41 -3.20 68.43
N GLY A 4 0.77 -2.27 67.69
CA GLY A 4 0.76 -2.18 66.21
C GLY A 4 -0.63 -1.80 65.66
N VAL A 5 -0.91 -0.54 65.26
CA VAL A 5 -0.72 0.03 63.89
C VAL A 5 -1.41 -0.85 62.83
N GLY A 6 -2.31 -0.41 61.95
CA GLY A 6 -2.81 0.89 61.49
C GLY A 6 -3.52 0.65 60.14
N ALA A 7 -4.34 1.63 59.73
CA ALA A 7 -5.04 1.78 58.43
C ALA A 7 -6.32 0.95 58.17
N ASP A 8 -7.47 1.63 58.24
CA ASP A 8 -8.40 1.87 57.11
C ASP A 8 -9.59 2.72 57.58
N PRO A 9 -10.17 3.58 56.73
CA PRO A 9 -11.62 3.59 56.70
C PRO A 9 -12.20 3.56 55.27
N HIS A 10 -13.01 2.53 55.05
CA HIS A 10 -14.36 2.53 54.45
C HIS A 10 -14.80 3.85 53.77
N ILE A 11 -15.04 3.85 52.46
CA ILE A 11 -16.29 3.42 51.79
C ILE A 11 -17.48 4.34 52.13
N SER A 12 -17.79 5.19 51.14
CA SER A 12 -19.11 5.44 50.54
C SER A 12 -20.25 6.07 51.33
N LEU A 13 -20.95 6.95 50.58
CA LEU A 13 -22.41 7.05 50.41
C LEU A 13 -23.09 8.27 51.06
N ALA A 14 -23.59 9.18 50.21
CA ALA A 14 -24.79 9.98 50.54
C ALA A 14 -25.42 10.60 49.28
N LEU A 15 -26.60 10.09 48.91
CA LEU A 15 -27.73 10.71 48.20
C LEU A 15 -28.98 9.89 48.62
N PRO A 16 -30.26 10.33 48.53
CA PRO A 16 -30.90 11.63 48.20
C PRO A 16 -32.05 11.92 49.24
N PRO A 17 -33.32 12.37 48.97
CA PRO A 17 -33.97 13.30 48.01
C PRO A 17 -34.89 14.39 48.69
N ASP A 18 -35.64 15.14 47.87
CA ASP A 18 -36.88 15.92 48.16
C ASP A 18 -36.82 17.45 48.40
N ALA A 19 -37.02 18.23 47.32
CA ALA A 19 -38.10 19.22 47.23
C ALA A 19 -38.33 19.66 45.77
N LYS A 20 -39.57 19.57 45.31
CA LYS A 20 -40.06 19.71 43.93
C LYS A 20 -40.31 21.17 43.50
N LEU A 21 -40.06 21.39 42.19
CA LEU A 21 -40.80 22.17 41.18
C LEU A 21 -41.16 23.64 41.43
N GLU A 22 -40.66 24.52 40.54
CA GLU A 22 -41.51 25.35 39.68
C GLU A 22 -40.80 25.64 38.34
N ARG A 23 -41.56 25.59 37.24
CA ARG A 23 -41.17 25.95 35.87
C ARG A 23 -41.63 27.39 35.63
N GLU A 24 -40.77 28.25 35.06
CA GLU A 24 -41.18 29.17 33.98
C GLU A 24 -39.96 29.77 33.25
N ARG A 25 -40.25 30.44 32.13
CA ARG A 25 -39.49 30.54 30.88
C ARG A 25 -39.07 32.00 30.60
N ALA A 26 -37.84 32.23 30.12
CA ALA A 26 -37.40 33.38 29.31
C ALA A 26 -35.96 33.09 28.81
N ASP A 27 -35.73 32.79 27.53
CA ASP A 27 -35.53 33.71 26.40
C ASP A 27 -34.13 34.38 26.38
N GLU A 28 -33.23 33.84 25.55
CA GLU A 28 -32.18 34.60 24.85
C GLU A 28 -31.86 33.96 23.47
N PRO A 29 -31.44 34.75 22.46
CA PRO A 29 -32.03 34.64 21.13
C PRO A 29 -31.14 34.04 20.04
N SER A 30 -31.80 33.21 19.23
CA SER A 30 -31.82 33.05 17.77
C SER A 30 -30.59 33.32 16.87
N PHE A 31 -30.21 32.25 16.19
CA PHE A 31 -29.52 32.14 14.91
C PHE A 31 -30.02 33.09 13.81
N ARG A 32 -29.11 33.51 12.91
CA ARG A 32 -29.42 33.83 11.51
C ARG A 32 -28.34 33.34 10.54
N HIS A 33 -28.71 32.25 9.86
CA HIS A 33 -28.62 31.91 8.44
C HIS A 33 -27.72 32.74 7.50
N LEU A 34 -26.94 31.98 6.72
CA LEU A 34 -26.20 32.32 5.50
C LEU A 34 -27.03 33.08 4.46
N ASP A 35 -26.41 34.02 3.76
CA ASP A 35 -26.76 34.33 2.37
C ASP A 35 -25.50 34.56 1.52
N SER A 36 -25.58 34.10 0.28
CA SER A 36 -24.54 34.11 -0.73
C SER A 36 -24.61 35.42 -1.52
N ASP A 37 -23.45 35.94 -1.96
CA ASP A 37 -23.24 36.95 -3.02
C ASP A 37 -22.41 38.17 -2.59
N GLU A 38 -21.12 37.98 -2.29
CA GLU A 38 -20.14 39.04 -2.52
C GLU A 38 -18.69 38.51 -2.56
N MET A 39 -18.25 38.07 -3.73
CA MET A 39 -16.85 38.30 -4.12
C MET A 39 -16.75 38.40 -5.65
N THR A 40 -17.14 39.59 -6.09
CA THR A 40 -17.05 40.10 -7.44
C THR A 40 -15.60 40.13 -7.93
N ILE A 41 -15.41 39.48 -9.07
CA ILE A 41 -14.25 39.51 -9.95
C ILE A 41 -13.83 40.98 -10.24
N ARG A 42 -12.55 41.33 -10.05
CA ARG A 42 -11.99 42.61 -10.52
C ARG A 42 -11.37 42.46 -11.91
N ILE A 43 -12.18 42.74 -12.93
CA ILE A 43 -11.74 42.91 -14.32
C ILE A 43 -11.14 44.31 -14.50
N GLY A 44 -9.90 44.36 -14.98
CA GLY A 44 -9.28 45.56 -15.55
C GLY A 44 -9.99 45.96 -16.84
N ARG A 45 -10.34 47.24 -16.96
CA ARG A 45 -11.07 47.81 -18.10
C ARG A 45 -10.16 48.76 -18.89
N SER A 46 -10.01 48.51 -20.19
CA SER A 46 -9.77 49.54 -21.20
C SER A 46 -10.14 49.05 -22.60
N GLY A 47 -11.39 49.32 -22.99
CA GLY A 47 -11.78 49.85 -24.31
C GLY A 47 -11.93 48.89 -25.51
N PRO A 48 -12.85 49.17 -26.46
CA PRO A 48 -13.49 48.17 -27.32
C PRO A 48 -13.01 48.24 -28.79
N LEU A 49 -13.25 47.18 -29.58
CA LEU A 49 -13.94 47.24 -30.89
C LEU A 49 -13.86 45.93 -31.68
N SER A 50 -15.05 45.54 -32.14
CA SER A 50 -15.38 44.95 -33.44
C SER A 50 -14.85 43.57 -33.83
N ASP A 51 -15.78 42.61 -33.70
CA ASP A 51 -16.13 41.59 -34.68
C ASP A 51 -15.50 41.72 -36.09
N LYS A 52 -14.87 40.63 -36.52
CA LYS A 52 -14.87 40.15 -37.91
C LYS A 52 -14.38 38.71 -37.99
N SER A 53 -15.30 37.83 -38.38
CA SER A 53 -15.03 36.61 -39.12
C SER A 53 -14.00 36.85 -40.23
N ASP A 54 -12.98 36.01 -40.34
CA ASP A 54 -12.43 35.65 -41.65
C ASP A 54 -11.83 34.24 -41.64
N ASN A 55 -12.16 33.54 -42.70
CA ASN A 55 -11.94 32.15 -43.01
C ASN A 55 -10.94 32.16 -44.16
N GLY A 56 -9.71 31.68 -43.96
CA GLY A 56 -8.66 31.84 -44.98
C GLY A 56 -7.45 30.94 -44.79
N ASP A 57 -7.56 29.74 -45.33
CA ASP A 57 -6.62 29.19 -46.32
C ASP A 57 -5.13 28.94 -46.00
N VAL A 58 -4.80 27.65 -46.17
CA VAL A 58 -3.65 27.11 -46.91
C VAL A 58 -2.34 26.92 -46.13
N TYR A 59 -2.18 25.67 -45.68
CA TYR A 59 -0.89 25.00 -45.57
C TYR A 59 -0.16 25.07 -46.93
N GLN A 60 0.73 26.07 -47.09
CA GLN A 60 1.65 26.09 -48.22
C GLN A 60 2.69 24.97 -48.07
N ARG A 61 2.42 23.91 -48.81
CA ARG A 61 3.31 22.84 -49.27
C ARG A 61 4.60 23.44 -49.86
N ARG A 62 5.70 23.51 -49.10
CA ARG A 62 7.03 23.79 -49.67
C ARG A 62 7.61 22.51 -50.28
N ARG A 63 7.22 22.26 -51.53
CA ARG A 63 7.89 21.32 -52.44
C ARG A 63 9.09 22.07 -53.03
N GLY A 64 10.29 21.70 -52.61
CA GLY A 64 11.53 22.10 -53.27
C GLY A 64 12.26 20.83 -53.70
N ALA A 65 12.26 20.55 -55.00
CA ALA A 65 13.11 19.56 -55.63
C ALA A 65 14.24 20.32 -56.34
N HIS A 66 15.51 19.97 -56.10
CA HIS A 66 16.60 20.06 -57.07
C HIS A 66 17.84 19.28 -56.58
N THR A 67 18.04 18.11 -57.20
CA THR A 67 19.29 17.54 -57.76
C THR A 67 20.64 17.59 -57.02
N ALA A 68 21.06 16.37 -56.61
CA ALA A 68 22.33 15.67 -56.88
C ALA A 68 23.70 16.15 -56.32
N SER A 69 24.28 15.20 -55.58
CA SER A 69 25.71 14.77 -55.45
C SER A 69 26.73 15.65 -54.70
N SER A 70 27.17 15.17 -53.54
CA SER A 70 28.60 14.97 -53.21
C SER A 70 28.73 14.13 -51.92
N ASP A 71 29.77 13.29 -51.92
CA ASP A 71 30.25 12.40 -50.86
C ASP A 71 30.26 12.98 -49.44
N GLY A 72 29.96 12.10 -48.48
CA GLY A 72 30.15 12.32 -47.05
C GLY A 72 29.75 11.06 -46.28
N GLN A 73 30.71 10.17 -46.08
CA GLN A 73 30.66 9.11 -45.08
C GLN A 73 30.35 9.73 -43.71
N ASP A 74 29.23 9.34 -43.10
CA ASP A 74 29.06 9.43 -41.65
C ASP A 74 28.31 8.18 -41.17
N THR A 75 29.07 7.10 -41.06
CA THR A 75 28.67 5.86 -40.39
C THR A 75 29.21 5.86 -38.98
N GLY A 76 28.32 5.86 -37.99
CA GLY A 76 28.63 5.36 -36.66
C GLY A 76 28.65 6.40 -35.55
N SER A 77 27.50 6.55 -34.88
CA SER A 77 27.42 6.47 -33.41
C SER A 77 25.99 6.71 -32.89
N LYS A 78 25.03 5.87 -33.32
CA LYS A 78 23.85 5.58 -32.49
C LYS A 78 24.20 4.45 -31.53
N GLN A 79 25.00 4.73 -30.51
CA GLN A 79 25.26 3.74 -29.47
C GLN A 79 25.76 4.37 -28.19
N GLN A 80 24.90 5.12 -27.48
CA GLN A 80 25.16 5.45 -26.08
C GLN A 80 23.91 5.88 -25.28
N GLU A 81 22.83 5.09 -25.32
CA GLU A 81 21.72 5.28 -24.38
C GLU A 81 21.25 3.99 -23.68
N GLY A 82 21.87 2.83 -23.96
CA GLY A 82 21.36 1.52 -23.49
C GLY A 82 22.01 0.93 -22.23
N VAL A 83 23.04 1.54 -21.64
CA VAL A 83 23.87 0.88 -20.59
C VAL A 83 23.52 1.33 -19.17
N GLY A 84 22.79 2.45 -19.00
CA GLY A 84 22.41 2.98 -17.68
C GLY A 84 21.06 2.47 -17.12
N GLN A 85 20.11 2.10 -17.98
CA GLN A 85 18.75 1.74 -17.54
C GLN A 85 18.64 0.30 -17.02
N THR A 86 19.35 -0.65 -17.64
CA THR A 86 19.28 -2.08 -17.30
C THR A 86 19.81 -2.39 -15.90
N GLY A 87 20.86 -1.70 -15.45
CA GLY A 87 21.42 -1.88 -14.10
C GLY A 87 20.47 -1.39 -13.00
N SER A 88 19.75 -0.29 -13.24
CA SER A 88 18.77 0.24 -12.30
C SER A 88 17.53 -0.66 -12.22
N SER A 89 16.98 -1.10 -13.34
CA SER A 89 15.81 -1.98 -13.36
C SER A 89 16.11 -3.35 -12.75
N TRP A 90 17.28 -3.93 -13.01
CA TRP A 90 17.67 -5.20 -12.39
C TRP A 90 17.84 -5.07 -10.88
N ARG A 91 18.44 -3.97 -10.40
CA ARG A 91 18.56 -3.69 -8.97
C ARG A 91 17.19 -3.59 -8.30
N ARG A 92 16.22 -2.91 -8.91
CA ARG A 92 14.83 -2.83 -8.41
C ARG A 92 14.18 -4.22 -8.33
N ILE A 93 14.33 -5.05 -9.36
CA ILE A 93 13.80 -6.43 -9.36
C ILE A 93 14.41 -7.25 -8.21
N VAL A 94 15.73 -7.16 -8.01
CA VAL A 94 16.40 -7.88 -6.92
C VAL A 94 15.95 -7.38 -5.56
N LEU A 95 15.80 -6.06 -5.37
CA LEU A 95 15.32 -5.47 -4.12
C LEU A 95 13.88 -5.90 -3.83
N LEU A 96 13.01 -5.93 -4.84
CA LEU A 96 11.64 -6.40 -4.73
C LEU A 96 11.58 -7.88 -4.33
N ILE A 97 12.35 -8.74 -4.99
CA ILE A 97 12.44 -10.17 -4.65
C ILE A 97 12.91 -10.35 -3.21
N LEU A 98 13.96 -9.62 -2.81
CA LEU A 98 14.51 -9.70 -1.47
C LEU A 98 13.50 -9.23 -0.43
N ALA A 99 12.81 -8.12 -0.69
CA ALA A 99 11.77 -7.59 0.20
C ALA A 99 10.65 -8.60 0.43
N ILE A 100 10.09 -9.16 -0.65
CA ILE A 100 9.01 -10.16 -0.59
C ILE A 100 9.50 -11.41 0.15
N THR A 101 10.70 -11.89 -0.17
CA THR A 101 11.29 -13.05 0.51
C THR A 101 11.45 -12.82 2.01
N ILE A 102 11.88 -11.63 2.44
CA ILE A 102 12.03 -11.30 3.86
C ILE A 102 10.67 -11.21 4.56
N HIS A 103 9.63 -10.72 3.87
CA HIS A 103 8.27 -10.60 4.42
C HIS A 103 7.61 -11.97 4.66
N ASN A 104 7.89 -12.94 3.78
CA ASN A 104 7.39 -14.31 3.88
C ASN A 104 7.89 -15.06 5.13
N ILE A 105 8.99 -14.60 5.75
CA ILE A 105 9.54 -15.26 6.94
C ILE A 105 8.62 -15.05 8.17
N PRO A 106 8.26 -13.81 8.56
CA PRO A 106 7.27 -13.57 9.61
C PRO A 106 5.92 -14.26 9.37
N GLU A 107 5.43 -14.30 8.13
CA GLU A 107 4.18 -15.01 7.80
C GLU A 107 4.29 -16.51 8.03
N GLY A 108 5.35 -17.14 7.51
CA GLY A 108 5.62 -18.55 7.74
C GLY A 108 5.74 -18.85 9.24
N LEU A 109 6.49 -18.03 9.99
CA LEU A 109 6.58 -18.15 11.44
C LEU A 109 5.21 -18.04 12.11
N ALA A 110 4.33 -17.13 11.67
CA ALA A 110 3.00 -16.95 12.22
C ALA A 110 2.13 -18.21 12.01
N VAL A 111 2.14 -18.78 10.80
CA VAL A 111 1.47 -20.06 10.50
C VAL A 111 2.02 -21.17 11.40
N GLY A 112 3.35 -21.29 11.48
CA GLY A 112 4.04 -22.28 12.29
C GLY A 112 3.68 -22.20 13.77
N VAL A 113 3.72 -21.00 14.33
CA VAL A 113 3.36 -20.75 15.73
C VAL A 113 1.88 -21.04 15.97
N ALA A 114 0.99 -20.65 15.06
CA ALA A 114 -0.44 -20.93 15.19
C ALA A 114 -0.72 -22.44 15.29
N PHE A 115 -0.07 -23.26 14.43
CA PHE A 115 -0.17 -24.72 14.53
C PHE A 115 0.54 -25.29 15.76
N GLY A 116 1.72 -24.79 16.10
CA GLY A 116 2.50 -25.26 17.25
C GLY A 116 1.93 -24.84 18.61
N ALA A 117 1.02 -23.87 18.64
CA ALA A 117 0.31 -23.40 19.83
C ALA A 117 -0.99 -24.17 20.09
N ILE A 118 -1.44 -25.04 19.17
CA ILE A 118 -2.69 -25.78 19.32
C ILE A 118 -2.71 -26.53 20.66
N GLY A 119 -3.74 -26.26 21.47
CA GLY A 119 -3.92 -26.89 22.78
C GLY A 119 -3.09 -26.27 23.92
N LYS A 120 -2.26 -25.25 23.66
CA LYS A 120 -1.54 -24.49 24.71
C LYS A 120 -2.39 -23.36 25.30
N THR A 121 -3.32 -22.82 24.52
CA THR A 121 -4.24 -21.74 24.92
C THR A 121 -5.64 -22.04 24.38
N SER A 122 -6.70 -21.59 25.06
CA SER A 122 -8.09 -21.77 24.63
C SER A 122 -8.39 -21.16 23.25
N SER A 123 -7.65 -20.13 22.85
CA SER A 123 -7.77 -19.46 21.54
C SER A 123 -6.98 -20.16 20.43
N ALA A 124 -6.00 -21.00 20.77
CA ALA A 124 -5.16 -21.70 19.80
C ALA A 124 -5.83 -23.03 19.39
N SER A 125 -6.74 -22.95 18.42
CA SER A 125 -7.46 -24.08 17.85
C SER A 125 -6.92 -24.47 16.48
N PHE A 126 -7.14 -25.73 16.08
CA PHE A 126 -6.84 -26.16 14.71
C PHE A 126 -7.59 -25.34 13.66
N GLU A 127 -8.82 -24.93 13.97
CA GLU A 127 -9.63 -24.10 13.08
C GLU A 127 -9.01 -22.73 12.83
N SER A 128 -8.57 -22.04 13.88
CA SER A 128 -7.89 -20.75 13.77
C SER A 128 -6.57 -20.86 13.01
N ALA A 129 -5.73 -21.85 13.33
CA ALA A 129 -4.47 -22.08 12.62
C ALA A 129 -4.66 -22.42 11.13
N ARG A 130 -5.68 -23.23 10.81
CA ARG A 130 -6.05 -23.57 9.43
C ARG A 130 -6.53 -22.35 8.67
N ASN A 131 -7.43 -21.55 9.25
CA ASN A 131 -7.98 -20.41 8.55
C ASN A 131 -6.89 -19.35 8.30
N LEU A 132 -6.00 -19.11 9.28
CA LEU A 132 -4.80 -18.27 9.10
C LEU A 132 -3.91 -18.76 7.95
N ALA A 133 -3.61 -20.06 7.90
CA ALA A 133 -2.78 -20.63 6.84
C ALA A 133 -3.41 -20.51 5.44
N ILE A 134 -4.74 -20.63 5.35
CA ILE A 134 -5.47 -20.38 4.10
C ILE A 134 -5.42 -18.90 3.73
N GLY A 135 -5.61 -18.00 4.69
CA GLY A 135 -5.53 -16.55 4.48
C GLY A 135 -4.19 -16.13 3.89
N ILE A 136 -3.10 -16.53 4.54
CA ILE A 136 -1.72 -16.28 4.08
C ILE A 136 -1.48 -16.94 2.71
N GLY A 137 -1.87 -18.21 2.54
CA GLY A 137 -1.69 -18.92 1.28
C GLY A 137 -2.38 -18.26 0.07
N ILE A 138 -3.54 -17.62 0.27
CA ILE A 138 -4.23 -16.88 -0.80
C ILE A 138 -3.49 -15.59 -1.16
N GLN A 139 -2.92 -14.89 -0.17
CA GLN A 139 -2.18 -13.64 -0.37
C GLN A 139 -0.83 -13.88 -1.08
N ASN A 140 -0.23 -15.05 -0.86
CA ASN A 140 1.06 -15.41 -1.45
C ASN A 140 1.00 -15.63 -2.95
N PHE A 141 -0.19 -15.86 -3.51
CA PHE A 141 -0.36 -15.94 -4.96
C PHE A 141 -0.14 -14.58 -5.65
N PRO A 142 -0.85 -13.49 -5.29
CA PRO A 142 -0.52 -12.13 -5.72
C PRO A 142 0.96 -11.75 -5.54
N GLU A 143 1.60 -12.13 -4.44
CA GLU A 143 3.01 -11.82 -4.18
C GLU A 143 3.97 -12.57 -5.11
N GLY A 144 3.73 -13.86 -5.32
CA GLY A 144 4.50 -14.66 -6.29
C GLY A 144 4.37 -14.10 -7.71
N LEU A 145 3.20 -13.55 -8.07
CA LEU A 145 3.01 -12.83 -9.33
C LEU A 145 3.76 -11.48 -9.36
N ALA A 146 3.79 -10.75 -8.25
CA ALA A 146 4.54 -9.50 -8.11
C ALA A 146 6.05 -9.69 -8.33
N VAL A 147 6.60 -10.86 -8.00
CA VAL A 147 7.97 -11.26 -8.36
C VAL A 147 8.09 -11.70 -9.83
N SER A 148 7.13 -12.49 -10.30
CA SER A 148 7.18 -13.12 -11.62
C SER A 148 7.05 -12.10 -12.77
N LEU A 149 6.22 -11.08 -12.63
CA LEU A 149 5.92 -10.12 -13.69
C LEU A 149 7.12 -9.21 -14.04
N PRO A 150 7.86 -8.62 -13.07
CA PRO A 150 9.06 -7.85 -13.37
C PRO A 150 10.19 -8.71 -13.97
N LEU A 151 10.37 -9.94 -13.50
CA LEU A 151 11.33 -10.88 -14.11
C LEU A 151 10.98 -11.17 -15.57
N ARG A 152 9.69 -11.37 -15.87
CA ARG A 152 9.23 -11.53 -17.25
C ARG A 152 9.46 -10.26 -18.07
N GLY A 153 9.19 -9.10 -17.50
CA GLY A 153 9.43 -7.79 -18.12
C GLY A 153 10.91 -7.53 -18.43
N SER A 154 11.83 -8.11 -17.65
CA SER A 154 13.28 -8.04 -17.89
C SER A 154 13.80 -8.95 -19.02
N GLY A 155 12.91 -9.71 -19.68
CA GLY A 155 13.25 -10.59 -20.80
C GLY A 155 13.38 -12.07 -20.43
N MET A 156 13.12 -12.46 -19.19
CA MET A 156 13.13 -13.87 -18.77
C MET A 156 11.94 -14.64 -19.35
N SER A 157 12.07 -15.97 -19.58
CA SER A 157 10.95 -16.79 -20.02
C SER A 157 9.84 -16.83 -18.97
N THR A 158 8.58 -16.98 -19.40
CA THR A 158 7.41 -17.08 -18.50
C THR A 158 7.60 -18.15 -17.43
N TRP A 159 8.06 -19.34 -17.83
CA TRP A 159 8.26 -20.46 -16.93
C TRP A 159 9.37 -20.20 -15.90
N LYS A 160 10.49 -19.62 -16.31
CA LYS A 160 11.57 -19.27 -15.36
C LYS A 160 11.11 -18.20 -14.38
N SER A 161 10.41 -17.18 -14.86
CA SER A 161 9.91 -16.08 -14.04
C SER A 161 8.92 -16.59 -12.99
N PHE A 162 7.99 -17.47 -13.40
CA PHE A 162 7.07 -18.15 -12.50
C PHE A 162 7.80 -18.97 -11.43
N TRP A 163 8.81 -19.76 -11.83
CA TRP A 163 9.61 -20.54 -10.87
C TRP A 163 10.31 -19.66 -9.84
N TYR A 164 10.90 -18.53 -10.24
CA TYR A 164 11.50 -17.60 -9.30
C TYR A 164 10.46 -16.96 -8.37
N GLY A 165 9.25 -16.68 -8.87
CA GLY A 165 8.11 -16.29 -8.03
C GLY A 165 7.82 -17.32 -6.94
N GLN A 166 7.67 -18.59 -7.31
CA GLN A 166 7.41 -19.65 -6.34
C GLN A 166 8.60 -19.87 -5.38
N LEU A 167 9.83 -19.78 -5.87
CA LEU A 167 11.03 -19.91 -5.04
C LEU A 167 11.13 -18.80 -3.99
N SER A 168 10.66 -17.59 -4.29
CA SER A 168 10.63 -16.49 -3.31
C SER A 168 9.68 -16.77 -2.13
N GLY A 169 8.64 -17.57 -2.35
CA GLY A 169 7.72 -18.05 -1.30
C GLY A 169 8.21 -19.28 -0.54
N MET A 170 9.23 -20.00 -1.03
CA MET A 170 9.67 -21.27 -0.44
C MET A 170 10.28 -21.12 0.96
N VAL A 171 10.62 -19.89 1.37
CA VAL A 171 11.06 -19.58 2.73
C VAL A 171 9.96 -19.72 3.77
N GLU A 172 8.68 -19.58 3.38
CA GLU A 172 7.54 -19.62 4.28
C GLU A 172 7.32 -21.02 4.90
N PRO A 173 7.31 -22.15 4.15
CA PRO A 173 7.26 -23.49 4.76
C PRO A 173 8.41 -23.77 5.73
N ILE A 174 9.61 -23.29 5.40
CA ILE A 174 10.80 -23.46 6.25
C ILE A 174 10.62 -22.69 7.55
N ALA A 175 10.23 -21.42 7.45
CA ALA A 175 9.92 -20.57 8.59
C ALA A 175 8.76 -21.13 9.43
N GLY A 176 7.73 -21.71 8.81
CA GLY A 176 6.62 -22.36 9.51
C GLY A 176 7.02 -23.58 10.30
N VAL A 177 7.88 -24.44 9.76
CA VAL A 177 8.44 -25.56 10.54
C VAL A 177 9.25 -25.03 11.74
N LEU A 178 10.08 -24.01 11.54
CA LEU A 178 10.83 -23.38 12.63
C LEU A 178 9.92 -22.75 13.69
N GLY A 179 8.87 -22.04 13.27
CA GLY A 179 7.87 -21.44 14.16
C GLY A 179 7.14 -22.49 14.99
N ALA A 180 6.76 -23.61 14.39
CA ALA A 180 6.10 -24.72 15.08
C ALA A 180 7.02 -25.42 16.10
N LEU A 181 8.32 -25.52 15.81
CA LEU A 181 9.30 -26.11 16.71
C LEU A 181 9.71 -25.16 17.85
N ALA A 182 9.78 -23.85 17.57
CA ALA A 182 10.28 -22.83 18.48
C ALA A 182 9.18 -21.93 19.06
N VAL A 183 7.95 -22.41 19.18
CA VAL A 183 6.76 -21.62 19.60
C VAL A 183 7.02 -20.73 20.82
N VAL A 184 7.63 -21.28 21.87
CA VAL A 184 7.89 -20.55 23.13
C VAL A 184 8.79 -19.32 22.91
N LEU A 185 9.71 -19.38 21.95
CA LEU A 185 10.58 -18.27 21.58
C LEU A 185 9.93 -17.36 20.54
N ALA A 186 9.25 -17.93 19.55
CA ALA A 186 8.70 -17.22 18.41
C ALA A 186 7.44 -16.41 18.78
N GLU A 187 6.55 -16.94 19.61
CA GLU A 187 5.28 -16.30 20.00
C GLU A 187 5.45 -14.85 20.54
N PRO A 188 6.36 -14.56 21.50
CA PRO A 188 6.57 -13.18 21.97
C PRO A 188 7.33 -12.29 20.97
N LEU A 189 8.06 -12.87 20.02
CA LEU A 189 8.83 -12.12 19.01
C LEU A 189 8.00 -11.78 17.77
N LEU A 190 6.96 -12.56 17.49
CA LEU A 190 6.11 -12.43 16.29
C LEU A 190 5.53 -11.03 16.09
N PRO A 191 4.94 -10.35 17.10
CA PRO A 191 4.36 -9.02 16.89
C PRO A 191 5.40 -8.01 16.39
N TYR A 192 6.63 -8.10 16.89
CA TYR A 192 7.73 -7.23 16.46
C TYR A 192 8.22 -7.60 15.06
N ALA A 193 8.32 -8.89 14.77
CA ALA A 193 8.72 -9.38 13.45
C ALA A 193 7.69 -8.98 12.38
N LEU A 194 6.39 -9.17 12.65
CA LEU A 194 5.29 -8.79 11.77
C LEU A 194 5.22 -7.27 11.58
N ALA A 195 5.38 -6.47 12.66
CA ALA A 195 5.40 -5.02 12.54
C ALA A 195 6.58 -4.51 11.69
N PHE A 196 7.77 -5.11 11.86
CA PHE A 196 8.93 -4.81 11.04
C PHE A 196 8.68 -5.18 9.57
N ALA A 197 8.12 -6.36 9.31
CA ALA A 197 7.79 -6.84 7.97
C ALA A 197 6.78 -5.93 7.28
N ALA A 198 5.71 -5.54 7.99
CA ALA A 198 4.69 -4.62 7.50
C ALA A 198 5.29 -3.26 7.12
N GLY A 199 6.16 -2.71 7.98
CA GLY A 199 6.89 -1.47 7.69
C GLY A 199 7.77 -1.57 6.44
N ALA A 200 8.50 -2.69 6.28
CA ALA A 200 9.32 -2.93 5.09
C ALA A 200 8.49 -3.00 3.81
N MET A 201 7.33 -3.67 3.83
CA MET A 201 6.45 -3.75 2.66
C MET A 201 5.82 -2.41 2.31
N VAL A 202 5.44 -1.61 3.31
CA VAL A 202 4.97 -0.23 3.06
C VAL A 202 6.07 0.60 2.38
N TYR A 203 7.32 0.52 2.84
CA TYR A 203 8.44 1.22 2.20
C TYR A 203 8.61 0.81 0.72
N VAL A 204 8.65 -0.49 0.43
CA VAL A 204 8.81 -1.02 -0.94
C VAL A 204 7.64 -0.60 -1.84
N VAL A 205 6.41 -0.64 -1.33
CA VAL A 205 5.24 -0.21 -2.09
C VAL A 205 5.32 1.28 -2.43
N VAL A 206 5.69 2.12 -1.46
CA VAL A 206 5.73 3.58 -1.63
C VAL A 206 6.93 4.05 -2.46
N ASP A 207 8.11 3.47 -2.26
CA ASP A 207 9.37 3.92 -2.86
C ASP A 207 9.60 3.30 -4.25
N ASP A 208 9.16 2.05 -4.46
CA ASP A 208 9.39 1.33 -5.73
C ASP A 208 8.08 1.12 -6.52
N ILE A 209 7.06 0.47 -5.94
CA ILE A 209 5.91 -0.02 -6.73
C ILE A 209 4.99 1.10 -7.22
N ILE A 210 4.59 2.04 -6.36
CA ILE A 210 3.69 3.14 -6.73
C ILE A 210 4.35 4.07 -7.78
N PRO A 211 5.61 4.52 -7.60
CA PRO A 211 6.26 5.36 -8.59
C PRO A 211 6.43 4.66 -9.94
N GLU A 212 6.83 3.39 -9.95
CA GLU A 212 6.96 2.60 -11.18
C GLU A 212 5.61 2.49 -11.91
N ALA A 213 4.53 2.23 -11.18
CA ALA A 213 3.19 2.14 -11.75
C ALA A 213 2.70 3.49 -12.33
N GLN A 214 3.07 4.62 -11.73
CA GLN A 214 2.73 5.96 -12.22
C GLN A 214 3.50 6.33 -13.50
N VAL A 215 4.78 5.98 -13.58
CA VAL A 215 5.64 6.25 -14.75
C VAL A 215 5.20 5.46 -16.00
N SER A 216 4.53 4.31 -15.80
CA SER A 216 4.02 3.47 -16.90
C SER A 216 2.87 4.06 -17.73
N GLY A 217 2.42 5.29 -17.42
CA GLY A 217 1.42 6.04 -18.20
C GLY A 217 -0.05 5.80 -17.78
N ASN A 218 -0.29 4.85 -16.87
CA ASN A 218 -1.63 4.43 -16.45
C ASN A 218 -1.94 4.75 -14.97
N GLY A 219 -1.44 5.88 -14.44
CA GLY A 219 -1.50 6.21 -13.01
C GLY A 219 -2.90 6.09 -12.37
N LYS A 220 -3.97 6.54 -13.05
CA LYS A 220 -5.35 6.38 -12.54
C LYS A 220 -5.77 4.91 -12.40
N LEU A 221 -5.43 4.08 -13.38
CA LEU A 221 -5.76 2.66 -13.36
C LEU A 221 -4.93 1.93 -12.30
N ALA A 222 -3.65 2.31 -12.13
CA ALA A 222 -2.80 1.82 -11.05
C ALA A 222 -3.38 2.14 -9.66
N SER A 223 -3.86 3.37 -9.44
CA SER A 223 -4.51 3.74 -8.17
C SER A 223 -5.80 2.95 -7.92
N TRP A 224 -6.69 2.83 -8.92
CA TRP A 224 -7.93 2.05 -8.78
C TRP A 224 -7.67 0.58 -8.50
N THR A 225 -6.75 -0.05 -9.23
CA THR A 225 -6.38 -1.45 -9.03
C THR A 225 -5.68 -1.67 -7.68
N SER A 226 -4.90 -0.71 -7.20
CA SER A 226 -4.31 -0.75 -5.86
C SER A 226 -5.37 -0.70 -4.75
N ILE A 227 -6.38 0.17 -4.88
CA ILE A 227 -7.49 0.25 -3.91
C ILE A 227 -8.28 -1.06 -3.91
N VAL A 228 -8.63 -1.58 -5.09
CA VAL A 228 -9.36 -2.85 -5.20
C VAL A 228 -8.53 -3.99 -4.61
N GLY A 229 -7.23 -4.07 -4.94
CA GLY A 229 -6.33 -5.07 -4.38
C GLY A 229 -6.24 -5.00 -2.86
N PHE A 230 -6.10 -3.80 -2.30
CA PHE A 230 -6.08 -3.59 -0.85
C PHE A 230 -7.38 -4.05 -0.19
N VAL A 231 -8.55 -3.67 -0.74
CA VAL A 231 -9.85 -4.08 -0.21
C VAL A 231 -10.02 -5.60 -0.26
N VAL A 232 -9.62 -6.24 -1.37
CA VAL A 232 -9.68 -7.69 -1.50
C VAL A 232 -8.78 -8.37 -0.48
N MET A 233 -7.53 -7.90 -0.34
CA MET A 233 -6.58 -8.46 0.63
C MET A 233 -7.08 -8.29 2.08
N MET A 234 -7.55 -7.10 2.45
CA MET A 234 -8.13 -6.86 3.79
C MET A 234 -9.40 -7.69 4.04
N SER A 235 -10.24 -7.90 3.03
CA SER A 235 -11.45 -8.73 3.18
C SER A 235 -11.10 -10.20 3.39
N LEU A 236 -10.04 -10.69 2.75
CA LEU A 236 -9.54 -12.05 2.92
C LEU A 236 -8.90 -12.24 4.29
N ASP A 237 -8.09 -11.27 4.74
CA ASP A 237 -7.45 -11.30 6.05
C ASP A 237 -8.47 -11.31 7.19
N VAL A 238 -9.43 -10.37 7.17
CA VAL A 238 -10.49 -10.29 8.20
C VAL A 238 -11.49 -11.44 8.10
N GLY A 239 -11.73 -11.96 6.89
CA GLY A 239 -12.68 -13.06 6.67
C GLY A 239 -12.14 -14.44 7.04
N LEU A 240 -10.81 -14.61 7.06
CA LEU A 240 -10.12 -15.88 7.34
C LEU A 240 -9.31 -15.86 8.64
N GLY A 241 -9.06 -14.69 9.23
CA GLY A 241 -8.37 -14.51 10.52
C GLY A 241 -9.27 -14.69 11.74
#